data_AF-A0AAX6E585-F1
#
_entry.id   AF-A0AAX6E585-F1
#
_cell.length_a   1.000
_cell.length_b   1.000
_cell.length_c   1.000
_cell.angle_alpha   90.00
_cell.angle_beta   90.00
_cell.angle_gamma   90.00
#
_symmetry.space_group_name_H-M   'P 1'
#
loop_
_entity.id
_entity.type
_entity.pdbx_description
1 polymer ?
#
loop_
_entity_poly.entity_id
_entity_poly.type
_entity_poly.pdbx_seq_one_letter_code
_entity_poly.pdbx_strand_id
1 'polypeptide(L)'
;MARDGVKWDGLLKWSLSHMDGTKPSPRNISEEDRKWFTEAMQAQQSVDPVKRMKDITLVMRTPQDVLESQGITPSDIGDMLDELQEHVESIDMANDLHPIGGLVPLLGYLKNPNAGIRAKAADVVSTIVQNNPRSQQQVMEASGLDPLLSNFTSDPDVNVRTKALGAISSLIQNNKSGTAAFRLANGYIGLRDALGSENIRFQRKALNLIQYLLHENIADCSIVTELGFPRLMTHLASSDDPDVSEAALGGLLELAQDRTSGGSPTLPEEDKLKQVPNDQINGTSYMPPR
;
A
#
# COMPACT_ATOMS: atom_id res chain seq x y z
N MET A 1 -13.48 -7.02 -40.50
CA MET A 1 -14.55 -6.02 -40.75
C MET A 1 -15.56 -6.18 -39.62
N ALA A 2 -15.92 -5.21 -38.80
CA ALA A 2 -15.51 -3.83 -38.63
C ALA A 2 -15.77 -3.47 -37.15
N ARG A 3 -15.05 -2.46 -36.68
CA ARG A 3 -15.31 -1.68 -35.47
C ARG A 3 -16.81 -1.42 -35.31
N ASP A 4 -17.39 -1.80 -34.19
CA ASP A 4 -18.56 -1.09 -33.66
C ASP A 4 -18.21 -0.78 -32.20
N GLY A 5 -17.53 0.34 -32.03
CA GLY A 5 -17.31 0.92 -30.71
C GLY A 5 -18.65 1.17 -30.02
N VAL A 6 -18.59 1.25 -28.70
CA VAL A 6 -19.71 1.57 -27.82
C VAL A 6 -20.62 2.63 -28.44
N LYS A 7 -21.91 2.31 -28.64
CA LYS A 7 -22.91 3.21 -29.22
C LYS A 7 -23.34 4.25 -28.18
N TRP A 8 -22.39 5.07 -27.71
CA TRP A 8 -22.60 6.16 -26.77
C TRP A 8 -23.70 7.12 -27.26
N ASP A 9 -23.79 7.35 -28.57
CA ASP A 9 -24.88 8.13 -29.20
C ASP A 9 -26.26 7.52 -28.97
N GLY A 10 -26.37 6.19 -28.94
CA GLY A 10 -27.62 5.49 -28.64
C GLY A 10 -28.02 5.65 -27.17
N LEU A 11 -27.04 5.52 -26.26
CA LEU A 11 -27.24 5.66 -24.82
C LEU A 11 -27.56 7.11 -24.41
N LEU A 12 -26.89 8.09 -25.02
CA LEU A 12 -27.16 9.51 -24.84
C LEU A 12 -28.54 9.88 -25.39
N LYS A 13 -28.90 9.46 -26.61
CA LYS A 13 -30.24 9.69 -27.17
C LYS A 13 -31.33 9.05 -26.33
N TRP A 14 -31.09 7.87 -25.77
CA TRP A 14 -32.00 7.21 -24.84
C TRP A 14 -32.11 7.99 -23.52
N SER A 15 -31.01 8.41 -22.91
CA SER A 15 -31.04 9.20 -21.67
C SER A 15 -31.75 10.56 -21.86
N LEU A 16 -31.49 11.24 -22.98
CA LEU A 16 -32.14 12.50 -23.34
C LEU A 16 -33.64 12.33 -23.65
N SER A 17 -34.06 11.21 -24.23
CA SER A 17 -35.49 10.96 -24.49
C SER A 17 -36.29 10.64 -23.22
N HIS A 18 -35.59 10.32 -22.12
CA HIS A 18 -36.19 9.99 -20.83
C HIS A 18 -35.99 11.08 -19.76
N MET A 19 -35.10 12.06 -19.98
CA MET A 19 -34.92 13.24 -19.12
C MET A 19 -35.57 14.49 -19.72
N ASP A 20 -36.89 14.50 -19.88
CA ASP A 20 -37.62 15.76 -20.07
C ASP A 20 -38.07 16.28 -18.70
N GLY A 21 -37.25 17.15 -18.10
CA GLY A 21 -37.40 17.69 -16.74
C GLY A 21 -38.62 18.60 -16.52
N THR A 22 -39.65 18.51 -17.35
CA THR A 22 -40.79 19.45 -17.32
C THR A 22 -42.15 18.85 -16.95
N LYS A 23 -42.32 17.53 -16.76
CA LYS A 23 -43.57 16.94 -16.21
C LYS A 23 -43.35 15.64 -15.42
N PRO A 24 -44.03 15.42 -14.28
CA PRO A 24 -44.04 14.12 -13.61
C PRO A 24 -44.98 13.21 -14.40
N SER A 25 -44.44 12.24 -15.14
CA SER A 25 -45.26 11.21 -15.79
C SER A 25 -44.81 9.83 -15.29
N PRO A 26 -45.73 8.98 -14.79
CA PRO A 26 -45.42 7.59 -14.48
C PRO A 26 -45.36 6.84 -15.80
N ARG A 27 -44.21 6.87 -16.47
CA ARG A 27 -44.05 6.20 -17.76
C ARG A 27 -43.63 4.76 -17.52
N ASN A 28 -44.58 3.85 -17.78
CA ASN A 28 -44.31 2.42 -17.89
C ASN A 28 -43.27 2.19 -18.99
N ILE A 29 -42.04 1.87 -18.57
CA ILE A 29 -40.98 1.40 -19.45
C ILE A 29 -41.51 0.15 -20.17
N SER A 30 -41.49 0.15 -21.50
CA SER A 30 -41.93 -1.01 -22.28
C SER A 30 -41.03 -2.21 -21.96
N GLU A 31 -41.57 -3.43 -22.04
CA GLU A 31 -40.77 -4.64 -21.81
C GLU A 31 -39.63 -4.76 -22.84
N GLU A 32 -39.86 -4.27 -24.06
CA GLU A 32 -38.87 -4.23 -25.13
C GLU A 32 -37.70 -3.28 -24.81
N ASP A 33 -37.99 -2.10 -24.24
CA ASP A 33 -36.96 -1.14 -23.82
C ASP A 33 -36.16 -1.63 -22.61
N ARG A 34 -36.84 -2.30 -21.66
CA ARG A 34 -36.16 -2.98 -20.53
C ARG A 34 -35.25 -4.08 -21.05
N LYS A 35 -35.71 -4.89 -21.99
CA LYS A 35 -34.94 -6.00 -22.55
C LYS A 35 -33.74 -5.51 -23.33
N TRP A 36 -33.92 -4.49 -24.18
CA TRP A 36 -32.81 -3.84 -24.90
C TRP A 36 -31.77 -3.23 -23.95
N PHE A 37 -32.20 -2.53 -22.89
CA PHE A 37 -31.30 -1.97 -21.88
C PHE A 37 -30.56 -3.07 -21.12
N THR A 38 -31.26 -4.15 -20.76
CA THR A 38 -30.67 -5.32 -20.08
C THR A 38 -29.68 -6.04 -21.00
N GLU A 39 -29.99 -6.21 -22.28
CA GLU A 39 -29.10 -6.80 -23.28
C GLU A 39 -27.88 -5.90 -23.57
N ALA A 40 -28.05 -4.57 -23.60
CA ALA A 40 -26.94 -3.63 -23.75
C ALA A 40 -26.01 -3.62 -22.52
N MET A 41 -26.59 -3.69 -21.31
CA MET A 41 -25.85 -3.82 -20.06
C MET A 41 -25.18 -5.19 -19.94
N GLN A 42 -25.83 -6.27 -20.38
CA GLN A 42 -25.29 -7.63 -20.44
C GLN A 42 -24.23 -7.80 -21.53
N ALA A 43 -24.33 -7.09 -22.67
CA ALA A 43 -23.29 -7.06 -23.69
C ALA A 43 -22.01 -6.40 -23.15
N GLN A 44 -22.15 -5.36 -22.32
CA GLN A 44 -21.06 -4.78 -21.53
C GLN A 44 -20.52 -5.75 -20.46
N GLN A 45 -21.29 -6.78 -20.11
CA GLN A 45 -20.99 -7.83 -19.12
C GLN A 45 -20.59 -9.19 -19.77
N SER A 46 -20.46 -9.25 -21.11
CA SER A 46 -20.48 -10.50 -21.87
C SER A 46 -19.14 -11.23 -22.03
N VAL A 47 -18.07 -10.71 -21.42
CA VAL A 47 -16.90 -11.54 -21.14
C VAL A 47 -17.10 -12.08 -19.74
N ASP A 48 -17.42 -13.38 -19.63
CA ASP A 48 -17.39 -14.10 -18.35
C ASP A 48 -16.04 -13.80 -17.66
N PRO A 49 -16.01 -12.99 -16.59
CA PRO A 49 -14.77 -12.53 -16.00
C PRO A 49 -13.91 -13.69 -15.51
N VAL A 50 -14.55 -14.76 -15.02
CA VAL A 50 -13.86 -15.98 -14.59
C VAL A 50 -13.22 -16.69 -15.78
N LYS A 51 -13.90 -16.74 -16.91
CA LYS A 51 -13.31 -17.28 -18.16
C LYS A 51 -12.11 -16.45 -18.58
N ARG A 52 -12.21 -15.11 -18.55
CA ARG A 52 -11.09 -14.24 -18.93
C ARG A 52 -9.90 -14.37 -17.99
N MET A 53 -10.13 -14.42 -16.68
CA MET A 53 -9.06 -14.68 -15.72
C MET A 53 -8.38 -16.04 -15.95
N LYS A 54 -9.11 -17.07 -16.40
CA LYS A 54 -8.52 -18.36 -16.79
C LYS A 54 -7.65 -18.23 -18.03
N ASP A 55 -8.08 -17.46 -19.03
CA ASP A 55 -7.27 -17.19 -20.23
C ASP A 55 -5.98 -16.45 -19.87
N ILE A 56 -6.07 -15.40 -19.02
CA ILE A 56 -4.91 -14.68 -18.50
C ILE A 56 -3.99 -15.63 -17.71
N THR A 57 -4.56 -16.50 -16.89
CA THR A 57 -3.81 -17.53 -16.13
C THR A 57 -3.05 -18.48 -17.06
N LEU A 58 -3.63 -18.84 -18.20
CA LEU A 58 -2.97 -19.68 -19.20
C LEU A 58 -1.76 -18.96 -19.81
N VAL A 59 -1.91 -17.68 -20.15
CA VAL A 59 -0.80 -16.86 -20.64
C VAL A 59 0.30 -16.76 -19.59
N MET A 60 -0.04 -16.50 -18.32
CA MET A 60 0.96 -16.42 -17.23
C MET A 60 1.73 -17.73 -16.97
N ARG A 61 1.15 -18.87 -17.31
CA ARG A 61 1.82 -20.18 -17.19
C ARG A 61 2.68 -20.53 -18.40
N THR A 62 2.51 -19.81 -19.49
CA THR A 62 3.25 -20.08 -20.72
C THR A 62 4.70 -19.66 -20.54
N PRO A 63 5.68 -20.52 -20.89
CA PRO A 63 7.10 -20.17 -20.82
C PRO A 63 7.43 -18.91 -21.62
N GLN A 64 8.35 -18.09 -21.09
CA GLN A 64 8.70 -16.78 -21.65
C GLN A 64 9.25 -16.88 -23.09
N ASP A 65 10.02 -17.92 -23.41
CA ASP A 65 10.54 -18.20 -24.75
C ASP A 65 9.41 -18.47 -25.76
N VAL A 66 8.34 -19.13 -25.33
CA VAL A 66 7.16 -19.38 -26.16
C VAL A 66 6.39 -18.08 -26.39
N LEU A 67 6.20 -17.26 -25.35
CA LEU A 67 5.56 -15.95 -25.48
C LEU A 67 6.30 -15.05 -26.47
N GLU A 68 7.63 -14.98 -26.35
CA GLU A 68 8.50 -14.20 -27.25
C GLU A 68 8.44 -14.72 -28.69
N SER A 69 8.41 -16.04 -28.89
CA SER A 69 8.28 -16.64 -30.23
C SER A 69 6.93 -16.32 -30.90
N GLN A 70 5.90 -16.04 -30.11
CA GLN A 70 4.58 -15.62 -30.57
C GLN A 70 4.48 -14.10 -30.78
N GLY A 71 5.58 -13.36 -30.56
CA GLY A 71 5.63 -11.91 -30.70
C GLY A 71 5.00 -11.13 -29.54
N ILE A 72 4.77 -11.78 -28.40
CA ILE A 72 4.22 -11.13 -27.21
C ILE A 72 5.33 -10.30 -26.56
N THR A 73 5.09 -9.00 -26.43
CA THR A 73 6.06 -8.05 -25.88
C THR A 73 5.86 -7.86 -24.37
N PRO A 74 6.87 -7.31 -23.66
CA PRO A 74 6.69 -6.92 -22.26
C PRO A 74 5.55 -5.90 -22.04
N SER A 75 5.21 -5.10 -23.06
CA SER A 75 4.06 -4.18 -23.00
C SER A 75 2.75 -4.95 -22.97
N ASP A 76 2.60 -5.96 -23.85
CA ASP A 76 1.38 -6.79 -23.91
C ASP A 76 1.16 -7.55 -22.59
N ILE A 77 2.25 -8.02 -21.97
CA ILE A 77 2.20 -8.63 -20.63
C ILE A 77 1.76 -7.60 -19.58
N GLY A 78 2.25 -6.37 -19.68
CA GLY A 78 1.85 -5.27 -18.82
C GLY A 78 0.35 -4.97 -18.92
N ASP A 79 -0.17 -4.87 -20.14
CA ASP A 79 -1.59 -4.61 -20.40
C ASP A 79 -2.47 -5.77 -19.90
N MET A 80 -2.01 -7.01 -20.06
CA MET A 80 -2.69 -8.20 -19.50
C MET A 80 -2.74 -8.18 -17.96
N LEU A 81 -1.68 -7.71 -17.30
CA LEU A 81 -1.68 -7.57 -15.84
C LEU A 81 -2.59 -6.44 -15.36
N ASP A 82 -2.73 -5.36 -16.12
CA ASP A 82 -3.69 -4.30 -15.83
C ASP A 82 -5.13 -4.82 -15.96
N GLU A 83 -5.43 -5.58 -17.01
CA GLU A 83 -6.73 -6.23 -17.17
C GLU A 83 -7.02 -7.21 -16.02
N LEU A 84 -6.02 -7.98 -15.59
CA LEU A 84 -6.16 -8.84 -14.41
C LEU A 84 -6.46 -8.02 -13.15
N GLN A 85 -5.80 -6.87 -12.99
CA GLN A 85 -6.01 -5.98 -11.85
C GLN A 85 -7.48 -5.53 -11.79
N GLU A 86 -8.04 -5.06 -12.91
CA GLU A 86 -9.44 -4.64 -13.01
C GLU A 86 -10.42 -5.76 -12.61
N HIS A 87 -10.16 -7.00 -13.03
CA HIS A 87 -11.00 -8.13 -12.64
C HIS A 87 -10.95 -8.42 -11.14
N VAL A 88 -9.76 -8.38 -10.54
CA VAL A 88 -9.57 -8.75 -9.13
C VAL A 88 -9.85 -7.61 -8.14
N GLU A 89 -10.27 -6.43 -8.61
CA GLU A 89 -10.89 -5.42 -7.75
C GLU A 89 -12.15 -5.94 -7.07
N SER A 90 -12.84 -6.90 -7.69
CA SER A 90 -13.91 -7.67 -7.03
C SER A 90 -13.33 -8.69 -6.06
N ILE A 91 -13.77 -8.64 -4.80
CA ILE A 91 -13.37 -9.58 -3.74
C ILE A 91 -13.64 -11.04 -4.14
N ASP A 92 -14.74 -11.31 -4.85
CA ASP A 92 -15.08 -12.66 -5.30
C ASP A 92 -14.05 -13.15 -6.34
N MET A 93 -13.68 -12.30 -7.30
CA MET A 93 -12.70 -12.63 -8.34
C MET A 93 -11.28 -12.76 -7.78
N ALA A 94 -10.91 -11.90 -6.83
CA ALA A 94 -9.65 -12.04 -6.09
C ALA A 94 -9.57 -13.42 -5.40
N ASN A 95 -10.65 -13.84 -4.75
CA ASN A 95 -10.72 -15.14 -4.07
C ASN A 95 -10.77 -16.33 -5.03
N ASP A 96 -11.26 -16.14 -6.25
CA ASP A 96 -11.28 -17.15 -7.31
C ASP A 96 -9.93 -17.30 -8.02
N LEU A 97 -9.06 -16.28 -7.98
CA LEU A 97 -7.75 -16.29 -8.64
C LEU A 97 -6.87 -17.48 -8.20
N HIS A 98 -6.90 -17.82 -6.91
CA HIS A 98 -6.15 -18.96 -6.39
C HIS A 98 -6.70 -20.32 -6.87
N PRO A 99 -7.98 -20.67 -6.74
CA PRO A 99 -8.53 -21.95 -7.21
C PRO A 99 -8.51 -22.13 -8.74
N ILE A 100 -8.57 -21.06 -9.55
CA ILE A 100 -8.28 -21.18 -10.99
C ILE A 100 -6.78 -21.34 -11.29
N GLY A 101 -5.95 -21.16 -10.26
CA GLY A 101 -4.50 -21.34 -10.25
C GLY A 101 -3.73 -20.21 -10.94
N GLY A 102 -4.27 -18.99 -10.90
CA GLY A 102 -3.61 -17.77 -11.35
C GLY A 102 -2.65 -17.17 -10.31
N LEU A 103 -2.84 -17.49 -9.02
CA LEU A 103 -2.03 -16.90 -7.95
C LEU A 103 -0.53 -17.24 -8.05
N VAL A 104 -0.19 -18.53 -8.18
CA VAL A 104 1.22 -18.95 -8.21
C VAL A 104 1.97 -18.37 -9.43
N PRO A 105 1.40 -18.39 -10.66
CA PRO A 105 1.98 -17.68 -11.79
C PRO A 105 2.16 -16.18 -11.53
N LEU A 106 1.16 -15.50 -10.97
CA LEU A 106 1.25 -14.07 -10.62
C LEU A 106 2.42 -13.79 -9.66
N LEU A 107 2.60 -14.61 -8.62
CA LEU A 107 3.75 -14.50 -7.71
C LEU A 107 5.08 -14.78 -8.42
N GLY A 108 5.10 -15.63 -9.44
CA GLY A 108 6.25 -15.86 -10.30
C GLY A 108 6.67 -14.62 -11.09
N TYR A 109 5.70 -13.79 -11.51
CA TYR A 109 5.95 -12.55 -12.26
C TYR A 109 6.61 -11.46 -11.40
N LEU A 110 6.59 -11.59 -10.06
CA LEU A 110 7.41 -10.75 -9.17
C LEU A 110 8.92 -10.94 -9.41
N LYS A 111 9.35 -12.01 -10.08
CA LYS A 111 10.75 -12.29 -10.41
C LYS A 111 11.08 -12.05 -11.89
N ASN A 112 10.17 -11.42 -12.64
CA ASN A 112 10.35 -11.17 -14.07
C ASN A 112 11.57 -10.25 -14.31
N PRO A 113 12.36 -10.44 -15.39
CA PRO A 113 13.49 -9.56 -15.72
C PRO A 113 13.07 -8.09 -15.94
N ASN A 114 11.84 -7.84 -16.41
CA ASN A 114 11.32 -6.50 -16.65
C ASN A 114 10.77 -5.86 -15.37
N ALA A 115 11.29 -4.69 -14.99
CA ALA A 115 10.87 -3.96 -13.80
C ALA A 115 9.39 -3.52 -13.84
N GLY A 116 8.89 -3.11 -15.00
CA GLY A 116 7.48 -2.74 -15.18
C GLY A 116 6.54 -3.92 -14.89
N ILE A 117 6.90 -5.12 -15.35
CA ILE A 117 6.13 -6.35 -15.06
C ILE A 117 6.17 -6.68 -13.57
N ARG A 118 7.34 -6.60 -12.91
CA ARG A 118 7.43 -6.82 -11.45
C ARG A 118 6.57 -5.83 -10.67
N ALA A 119 6.59 -4.56 -11.06
CA ALA A 119 5.79 -3.51 -10.43
C ALA A 119 4.29 -3.75 -10.59
N LYS A 120 3.82 -4.11 -11.80
CA LYS A 120 2.41 -4.44 -12.06
C LYS A 120 1.97 -5.70 -11.32
N ALA A 121 2.79 -6.75 -11.31
CA ALA A 121 2.50 -7.97 -10.56
C ALA A 121 2.35 -7.67 -9.06
N ALA A 122 3.22 -6.85 -8.48
CA ALA A 122 3.08 -6.41 -7.09
C ALA A 122 1.81 -5.58 -6.86
N ASP A 123 1.38 -4.78 -7.83
CA ASP A 123 0.14 -4.00 -7.74
C ASP A 123 -1.09 -4.91 -7.74
N VAL A 124 -1.16 -5.90 -8.63
CA VAL A 124 -2.23 -6.91 -8.64
C VAL A 124 -2.26 -7.68 -7.31
N VAL A 125 -1.09 -8.08 -6.79
CA VAL A 125 -1.02 -8.73 -5.47
C VAL A 125 -1.51 -7.79 -4.37
N SER A 126 -1.21 -6.49 -4.44
CA SER A 126 -1.74 -5.51 -3.50
C SER A 126 -3.26 -5.44 -3.55
N THR A 127 -3.86 -5.45 -4.74
CA THR A 127 -5.32 -5.41 -4.93
C THR A 127 -5.98 -6.66 -4.34
N ILE A 128 -5.49 -7.87 -4.64
CA ILE A 128 -6.17 -9.11 -4.18
C ILE A 128 -6.17 -9.26 -2.65
N VAL A 129 -5.13 -8.78 -1.96
CA VAL A 129 -4.99 -8.95 -0.50
C VAL A 129 -5.57 -7.77 0.29
N GLN A 130 -5.88 -6.64 -0.35
CA GLN A 130 -6.36 -5.45 0.34
C GLN A 130 -7.68 -5.72 1.05
N ASN A 131 -7.65 -5.65 2.38
CA ASN A 131 -8.81 -5.94 3.24
C ASN A 131 -9.49 -7.29 2.93
N ASN A 132 -8.73 -8.28 2.48
CA ASN A 132 -9.24 -9.59 2.08
C ASN A 132 -8.50 -10.73 2.81
N PRO A 133 -8.98 -11.16 3.99
CA PRO A 133 -8.32 -12.18 4.81
C PRO A 133 -8.09 -13.52 4.09
N ARG A 134 -9.01 -13.90 3.20
CA ARG A 134 -8.91 -15.16 2.45
C ARG A 134 -7.76 -15.10 1.45
N SER A 135 -7.68 -14.03 0.66
CA SER A 135 -6.57 -13.85 -0.28
C SER A 135 -5.24 -13.58 0.42
N GLN A 136 -5.24 -12.85 1.56
CA GLN A 136 -4.06 -12.71 2.41
C GLN A 136 -3.52 -14.08 2.85
N GLN A 137 -4.38 -14.98 3.35
CA GLN A 137 -4.00 -16.33 3.72
C GLN A 137 -3.44 -17.13 2.53
N GLN A 138 -4.12 -17.10 1.38
CA GLN A 138 -3.68 -17.81 0.17
C GLN A 138 -2.29 -17.32 -0.32
N VAL A 139 -2.02 -16.02 -0.25
CA VAL A 139 -0.70 -15.44 -0.59
C VAL A 139 0.37 -15.89 0.40
N MET A 140 0.06 -15.92 1.70
CA MET A 140 1.00 -16.40 2.73
C MET A 140 1.33 -17.89 2.55
N GLU A 141 0.32 -18.73 2.29
CA GLU A 141 0.48 -20.17 2.04
C GLU A 141 1.28 -20.46 0.77
N ALA A 142 1.18 -19.61 -0.25
CA ALA A 142 1.96 -19.69 -1.49
C ALA A 142 3.36 -19.07 -1.38
N SER A 143 3.84 -18.75 -0.17
CA SER A 143 5.13 -18.09 0.08
C SER A 143 5.29 -16.76 -0.69
N GLY A 144 4.19 -16.03 -0.89
CA GLY A 144 4.19 -14.78 -1.66
C GLY A 144 4.86 -13.60 -0.96
N LEU A 145 5.05 -13.66 0.36
CA LEU A 145 5.75 -12.61 1.11
C LEU A 145 7.24 -12.52 0.74
N ASP A 146 7.91 -13.64 0.48
CA ASP A 146 9.35 -13.68 0.18
C ASP A 146 9.72 -12.90 -1.10
N PRO A 147 9.10 -13.12 -2.28
CA PRO A 147 9.41 -12.33 -3.47
C PRO A 147 9.02 -10.85 -3.30
N LEU A 148 7.96 -10.54 -2.54
CA LEU A 148 7.62 -9.15 -2.22
C LEU A 148 8.71 -8.48 -1.37
N LEU A 149 9.22 -9.15 -0.35
CA LEU A 149 10.31 -8.64 0.49
C LEU A 149 11.60 -8.47 -0.31
N SER A 150 11.92 -9.41 -1.20
CA SER A 150 13.07 -9.30 -2.12
C SER A 150 12.94 -8.05 -3.00
N ASN A 151 11.77 -7.84 -3.61
CA ASN A 151 11.52 -6.67 -4.45
C ASN A 151 11.52 -5.37 -3.65
N PHE A 152 10.99 -5.37 -2.42
CA PHE A 152 10.99 -4.19 -1.56
C PHE A 152 12.39 -3.75 -1.13
N THR A 153 13.23 -4.71 -0.74
CA THR A 153 14.54 -4.43 -0.13
C THR A 153 15.65 -4.27 -1.15
N SER A 154 15.60 -5.01 -2.27
CA SER A 154 16.77 -5.22 -3.13
C SER A 154 16.57 -4.88 -4.61
N ASP A 155 15.35 -4.52 -5.04
CA ASP A 155 15.13 -4.18 -6.46
C ASP A 155 15.83 -2.87 -6.84
N PRO A 156 16.51 -2.80 -8.00
CA PRO A 156 17.13 -1.56 -8.46
C PRO A 156 16.11 -0.46 -8.81
N ASP A 157 14.87 -0.83 -9.16
CA ASP A 157 13.83 0.11 -9.54
C ASP A 157 12.97 0.52 -8.33
N VAL A 158 13.02 1.81 -7.98
CA VAL A 158 12.26 2.36 -6.83
C VAL A 158 10.74 2.24 -7.00
N ASN A 159 10.22 2.22 -8.23
CA ASN A 159 8.80 1.98 -8.48
C ASN A 159 8.42 0.54 -8.11
N VAL A 160 9.26 -0.44 -8.44
CA VAL A 160 9.06 -1.84 -8.00
C VAL A 160 9.10 -1.93 -6.48
N ARG A 161 10.09 -1.30 -5.84
CA ARG A 161 10.18 -1.27 -4.36
C ARG A 161 8.92 -0.66 -3.72
N THR A 162 8.43 0.44 -4.31
CA THR A 162 7.22 1.14 -3.82
C THR A 162 5.96 0.28 -3.98
N LYS A 163 5.81 -0.41 -5.10
CA LYS A 163 4.68 -1.32 -5.36
C LYS A 163 4.75 -2.59 -4.51
N ALA A 164 5.94 -3.12 -4.27
CA ALA A 164 6.14 -4.24 -3.35
C ALA A 164 5.79 -3.86 -1.90
N LEU A 165 6.22 -2.67 -1.44
CA LEU A 165 5.78 -2.12 -0.15
C LEU A 165 4.27 -1.86 -0.13
N GLY A 166 3.68 -1.51 -1.28
CA GLY A 166 2.26 -1.67 -1.65
C GLY A 166 1.64 -2.91 -1.08
N ALA A 167 1.95 -4.01 -1.75
CA ALA A 167 1.43 -5.32 -1.47
C ALA A 167 1.72 -5.78 -0.04
N ILE A 168 2.93 -5.57 0.48
CA ILE A 168 3.28 -5.97 1.85
C ILE A 168 2.38 -5.27 2.87
N SER A 169 2.19 -3.96 2.74
CA SER A 169 1.33 -3.19 3.63
C SER A 169 -0.10 -3.75 3.64
N SER A 170 -0.66 -4.04 2.46
CA SER A 170 -2.01 -4.62 2.33
C SER A 170 -2.08 -6.07 2.83
N LEU A 171 -0.99 -6.84 2.68
CA LEU A 171 -0.90 -8.25 3.07
C LEU A 171 -0.83 -8.43 4.60
N ILE A 172 -0.13 -7.54 5.30
CA ILE A 172 0.05 -7.63 6.75
C ILE A 172 -1.03 -6.89 7.55
N GLN A 173 -1.77 -5.98 6.93
CA GLN A 173 -2.82 -5.24 7.61
C GLN A 173 -3.92 -6.17 8.12
N ASN A 174 -4.22 -6.09 9.43
CA ASN A 174 -5.12 -6.97 10.16
C ASN A 174 -4.73 -8.46 10.11
N ASN A 175 -3.48 -8.77 9.74
CA ASN A 175 -2.97 -10.13 9.58
C ASN A 175 -1.74 -10.34 10.49
N LYS A 176 -1.99 -10.81 11.71
CA LYS A 176 -0.95 -10.97 12.76
C LYS A 176 0.20 -11.90 12.34
N SER A 177 -0.08 -12.97 11.60
CA SER A 177 0.95 -13.88 11.12
C SER A 177 1.81 -13.22 10.02
N GLY A 178 1.18 -12.46 9.13
CA GLY A 178 1.88 -11.63 8.14
C GLY A 178 2.80 -10.60 8.79
N THR A 179 2.30 -9.87 9.80
CA THR A 179 3.10 -8.90 10.57
C THR A 179 4.28 -9.57 11.28
N ALA A 180 4.07 -10.71 11.92
CA ALA A 180 5.16 -11.46 12.56
C ALA A 180 6.22 -11.92 11.54
N ALA A 181 5.79 -12.44 10.39
CA ALA A 181 6.69 -12.86 9.32
C ALA A 181 7.49 -11.68 8.75
N PHE A 182 6.86 -10.52 8.54
CA PHE A 182 7.54 -9.30 8.12
C PHE A 182 8.62 -8.85 9.11
N ARG A 183 8.35 -8.94 10.42
CA ARG A 183 9.34 -8.64 11.47
C ARG A 183 10.51 -9.61 11.43
N LEU A 184 10.24 -10.92 11.36
CA LEU A 184 11.27 -11.96 11.33
C LEU A 184 12.18 -11.83 10.09
N ALA A 185 11.64 -11.33 8.98
CA ALA A 185 12.39 -11.08 7.76
C ALA A 185 13.12 -9.72 7.73
N ASN A 186 13.32 -9.08 8.87
CA ASN A 186 13.99 -7.78 9.01
C ASN A 186 13.34 -6.66 8.17
N GLY A 187 12.02 -6.68 8.01
CA GLY A 187 11.28 -5.68 7.22
C GLY A 187 11.52 -4.23 7.67
N TYR A 188 11.82 -4.01 8.95
CA TYR A 188 12.20 -2.71 9.49
C TYR A 188 13.49 -2.13 8.89
N ILE A 189 14.45 -2.95 8.49
CA ILE A 189 15.66 -2.44 7.83
C ILE A 189 15.28 -1.86 6.47
N GLY A 190 14.46 -2.57 5.69
CA GLY A 190 13.94 -2.05 4.43
C GLY A 190 13.12 -0.76 4.60
N LEU A 191 12.35 -0.64 5.69
CA LEU A 191 11.62 0.60 6.00
C LEU A 191 12.56 1.76 6.29
N ARG A 192 13.65 1.52 7.03
CA ARG A 192 14.68 2.53 7.28
C ARG A 192 15.28 3.03 5.97
N ASP A 193 15.62 2.10 5.07
CA ASP A 193 16.22 2.44 3.78
C ASP A 193 15.23 3.19 2.88
N ALA A 194 13.92 2.90 2.99
CA ALA A 194 12.88 3.62 2.27
C ALA A 194 12.76 5.09 2.75
N LEU A 195 12.87 5.34 4.06
CA LEU A 195 12.90 6.70 4.62
C LEU A 195 14.13 7.50 4.15
N GLY A 196 15.25 6.83 3.94
CA GLY A 196 16.48 7.45 3.43
C GLY A 196 16.52 7.68 1.92
N SER A 197 15.52 7.22 1.16
CA SER A 197 15.46 7.40 -0.30
C SER A 197 14.98 8.80 -0.66
N GLU A 198 15.31 9.30 -1.85
CA GLU A 198 14.82 10.60 -2.36
C GLU A 198 13.39 10.52 -2.95
N ASN A 199 12.81 9.32 -3.04
CA ASN A 199 11.48 9.13 -3.60
C ASN A 199 10.38 9.39 -2.55
N ILE A 200 9.69 10.52 -2.70
CA ILE A 200 8.59 10.97 -1.81
C ILE A 200 7.49 9.92 -1.65
N ARG A 201 7.08 9.26 -2.73
CA ARG A 201 6.01 8.24 -2.68
C ARG A 201 6.45 7.04 -1.85
N PHE A 202 7.72 6.64 -1.97
CA PHE A 202 8.29 5.54 -1.23
C PHE A 202 8.44 5.87 0.26
N GLN A 203 8.97 7.07 0.57
CA GLN A 203 9.05 7.59 1.94
C GLN A 203 7.67 7.63 2.62
N ARG A 204 6.67 8.26 1.97
CA ARG A 204 5.30 8.35 2.51
C ARG A 204 4.72 6.98 2.80
N LYS A 205 4.91 6.02 1.90
CA LYS A 205 4.40 4.66 2.09
C LYS A 205 5.09 3.92 3.23
N ALA A 206 6.39 4.14 3.41
CA ALA A 206 7.13 3.59 4.54
C ALA A 206 6.66 4.21 5.86
N LEU A 207 6.52 5.54 5.93
CA LEU A 207 6.00 6.25 7.11
C LEU A 207 4.63 5.71 7.55
N ASN A 208 3.69 5.59 6.60
CA ASN A 208 2.36 5.05 6.89
C ASN A 208 2.41 3.61 7.40
N LEU A 209 3.30 2.76 6.85
CA LEU A 209 3.44 1.39 7.33
C LEU A 209 4.07 1.33 8.72
N ILE A 210 5.07 2.18 9.00
CA ILE A 210 5.69 2.28 10.33
C ILE A 210 4.64 2.71 11.35
N GLN A 211 3.84 3.74 11.06
CA GLN A 211 2.77 4.20 11.94
C GLN A 211 1.77 3.07 12.23
N TYR A 212 1.32 2.34 11.20
CA TYR A 212 0.47 1.17 11.37
C TYR A 212 1.09 0.13 12.33
N LEU A 213 2.37 -0.21 12.12
CA LEU A 213 3.06 -1.22 12.92
C LEU A 213 3.25 -0.80 14.38
N LEU A 214 3.53 0.48 14.64
CA LEU A 214 3.66 1.03 15.99
C LEU A 214 2.31 1.00 16.74
N HIS A 215 1.21 1.33 16.06
CA HIS A 215 -0.13 1.21 16.63
C HIS A 215 -0.52 -0.23 16.94
N GLU A 216 -0.15 -1.19 16.08
CA GLU A 216 -0.45 -2.61 16.28
C GLU A 216 0.37 -3.23 17.43
N ASN A 217 1.61 -2.77 17.63
CA ASN A 217 2.48 -3.32 18.65
C ASN A 217 3.48 -2.29 19.18
N ILE A 218 3.20 -1.80 20.39
CA ILE A 218 4.04 -0.84 21.12
C ILE A 218 5.48 -1.36 21.31
N ALA A 219 5.70 -2.68 21.40
CA ALA A 219 7.05 -3.23 21.54
C ALA A 219 7.96 -2.88 20.35
N ASP A 220 7.39 -2.58 19.17
CA ASP A 220 8.14 -2.19 17.98
C ASP A 220 8.78 -0.78 18.12
N CYS A 221 8.32 0.06 19.06
CA CYS A 221 8.92 1.37 19.38
C CYS A 221 10.42 1.26 19.72
N SER A 222 10.80 0.20 20.44
CA SER A 222 12.19 -0.08 20.81
C SER A 222 13.04 -0.33 19.55
N ILE A 223 12.59 -1.23 18.67
CA ILE A 223 13.25 -1.59 17.41
C ILE A 223 13.40 -0.36 16.51
N VAL A 224 12.33 0.41 16.34
CA VAL A 224 12.31 1.63 15.52
C VAL A 224 13.28 2.69 16.07
N THR A 225 13.36 2.82 17.40
CA THR A 225 14.31 3.73 18.06
C THR A 225 15.76 3.27 17.87
N GLU A 226 16.05 1.99 18.09
CA GLU A 226 17.39 1.41 17.93
C GLU A 226 17.91 1.50 16.49
N LEU A 227 17.01 1.35 15.50
CA LEU A 227 17.34 1.48 14.09
C LEU A 227 17.51 2.95 13.64
N GLY A 228 17.24 3.92 14.49
CA GLY A 228 17.51 5.35 14.23
C GLY A 228 16.41 6.09 13.45
N PHE A 229 15.21 5.53 13.38
CA PHE A 229 14.06 6.16 12.72
C PHE A 229 13.72 7.56 13.24
N PRO A 230 13.78 7.87 14.57
CA PRO A 230 13.48 9.22 15.05
C PRO A 230 14.31 10.31 14.36
N ARG A 231 15.58 10.03 14.06
CA ARG A 231 16.45 11.00 13.38
C ARG A 231 16.03 11.22 11.92
N LEU A 232 15.69 10.14 11.22
CA LEU A 232 15.20 10.20 9.85
C LEU A 232 13.84 10.92 9.76
N MET A 233 12.90 10.59 10.65
CA MET A 233 11.61 11.26 10.72
C MET A 233 11.74 12.74 11.08
N THR A 234 12.68 13.11 11.96
CA THR A 234 12.95 14.54 12.27
C THR A 234 13.39 15.32 11.03
N HIS A 235 14.23 14.71 10.19
CA HIS A 235 14.62 15.31 8.91
C HIS A 235 13.43 15.41 7.94
N LEU A 236 12.64 14.33 7.82
CA LEU A 236 11.46 14.28 6.94
C LEU A 236 10.32 15.18 7.40
N ALA A 237 10.23 15.53 8.68
CA ALA A 237 9.27 16.51 9.19
C ALA A 237 9.47 17.90 8.57
N SER A 238 10.67 18.19 8.07
CA SER A 238 10.99 19.43 7.34
C SER A 238 10.87 19.29 5.81
N SER A 239 10.28 18.20 5.31
CA SER A 239 10.03 17.99 3.87
C SER A 239 9.06 19.03 3.32
N ASP A 240 9.26 19.43 2.06
CA ASP A 240 8.32 20.30 1.32
C ASP A 240 7.00 19.58 0.98
N ASP A 241 7.00 18.25 0.99
CA ASP A 241 5.79 17.44 0.78
C ASP A 241 4.98 17.35 2.10
N PRO A 242 3.73 17.88 2.12
CA PRO A 242 2.95 17.97 3.35
C PRO A 242 2.58 16.59 3.89
N ASP A 243 2.32 15.61 3.04
CA ASP A 243 1.94 14.26 3.47
C ASP A 243 3.13 13.54 4.13
N VAL A 244 4.35 13.71 3.59
CA VAL A 244 5.57 13.18 4.21
C VAL A 244 5.85 13.87 5.55
N SER A 245 5.73 15.19 5.61
CA SER A 245 5.92 15.95 6.84
C SER A 245 4.92 15.52 7.93
N GLU A 246 3.62 15.44 7.58
CA GLU A 246 2.56 15.00 8.49
C GLU A 246 2.79 13.58 8.99
N ALA A 247 3.06 12.63 8.09
CA ALA A 247 3.29 11.23 8.46
C ALA A 247 4.56 11.06 9.33
N ALA A 248 5.60 11.86 9.08
CA ALA A 248 6.82 11.86 9.90
C ALA A 248 6.57 12.42 11.31
N LEU A 249 5.81 13.51 11.42
CA LEU A 249 5.40 14.07 12.71
C LEU A 249 4.47 13.12 13.48
N GLY A 250 3.55 12.45 12.78
CA GLY A 250 2.70 11.41 13.38
C GLY A 250 3.51 10.26 13.97
N GLY A 251 4.50 9.75 13.22
CA GLY A 251 5.41 8.71 13.71
C GLY A 251 6.24 9.16 14.93
N LEU A 252 6.72 10.41 14.95
CA LEU A 252 7.44 10.97 16.09
C LEU A 252 6.53 11.12 17.33
N LEU A 253 5.28 11.50 17.13
CA LEU A 253 4.30 11.63 18.22
C LEU A 253 4.04 10.27 18.89
N GLU A 254 3.82 9.21 18.10
CA GLU A 254 3.65 7.84 18.61
C GLU A 254 4.86 7.41 19.47
N LEU A 255 6.07 7.62 18.96
CA LEU A 255 7.30 7.28 19.68
C LEU A 255 7.50 8.10 20.96
N ALA A 256 6.99 9.34 21.00
CA ALA A 256 7.02 10.17 22.21
C ALA A 256 5.99 9.72 23.26
N GLN A 257 4.79 9.32 22.82
CA GLN A 257 3.73 8.83 23.70
C GLN A 257 4.12 7.51 24.39
N ASP A 258 4.83 6.62 23.69
CA ASP A 258 5.39 5.41 24.30
C ASP A 258 6.35 5.73 25.45
N ARG A 259 7.24 6.71 25.29
CA ARG A 259 8.17 7.12 26.37
C ARG A 259 7.45 7.64 27.61
N THR A 260 6.30 8.28 27.44
CA THR A 260 5.47 8.76 28.56
C THR A 260 4.63 7.67 29.20
N SER A 261 4.32 6.59 28.45
CA SER A 261 3.46 5.49 28.91
C SER A 261 4.28 4.31 29.49
N GLY A 262 5.51 4.11 29.00
CA GLY A 262 6.45 3.08 29.42
C GLY A 262 7.46 3.53 30.48
N GLY A 263 7.40 4.79 30.94
CA GLY A 263 8.28 5.32 31.96
C GLY A 263 7.59 6.38 32.80
N SER A 264 7.36 6.08 34.08
CA SER A 264 7.54 7.10 35.10
C SER A 264 8.92 7.72 34.85
N PRO A 265 9.03 9.06 34.67
CA PRO A 265 10.32 9.68 34.61
C PRO A 265 10.89 9.54 36.03
N THR A 266 11.82 8.61 36.22
CA THR A 266 12.90 8.88 37.16
C THR A 266 13.67 10.03 36.53
N LEU A 267 13.17 11.24 36.78
CA LEU A 267 13.96 12.45 36.74
C LEU A 267 15.27 12.10 37.46
N PRO A 268 16.45 12.27 36.86
CA PRO A 268 17.63 12.44 37.68
C PRO A 268 17.31 13.65 38.57
N GLU A 269 17.18 13.38 39.87
CA GLU A 269 16.90 14.33 40.93
C GLU A 269 17.29 15.76 40.54
N GLU A 270 16.28 16.60 40.34
CA GLU A 270 16.40 18.03 40.57
C GLU A 270 16.65 18.27 42.06
N ASP A 271 17.83 17.86 42.56
CA ASP A 271 18.32 18.19 43.90
C ASP A 271 19.75 18.76 43.85
N LYS A 272 20.12 19.33 42.69
CA LYS A 272 21.33 20.15 42.52
C LYS A 272 21.06 21.64 42.25
N LEU A 273 19.84 22.12 42.49
CA LEU A 273 19.49 23.55 42.43
C LEU A 273 19.15 24.19 43.79
N LYS A 274 19.45 23.51 44.91
CA LYS A 274 19.34 24.07 46.27
C LYS A 274 20.65 24.31 47.02
N GLN A 275 21.78 24.36 46.32
CA GLN A 275 23.04 24.84 46.91
C GLN A 275 23.64 25.95 46.06
N VAL A 276 23.02 27.13 46.17
CA VAL A 276 23.77 28.39 46.05
C VAL A 276 24.17 28.75 47.49
N PRO A 277 25.45 28.63 47.89
CA PRO A 277 25.90 29.23 49.13
C PRO A 277 25.77 30.74 49.03
N ASN A 278 25.13 31.29 50.04
CA ASN A 278 24.87 32.71 50.27
C ASN A 278 26.18 33.44 50.66
N ASP A 279 27.26 33.24 49.91
CA ASP A 279 28.57 33.90 50.11
C ASP A 279 28.67 35.16 49.25
N GLN A 280 27.76 36.11 49.47
CA GLN A 280 27.98 37.51 49.09
C GLN A 280 27.02 38.47 49.80
N ILE A 281 26.74 38.26 51.09
CA ILE A 281 26.12 39.28 51.94
C ILE A 281 26.80 39.26 53.31
N ASN A 282 28.09 39.64 53.34
CA ASN A 282 28.81 40.09 54.55
C ASN A 282 30.13 40.78 54.15
N GLY A 283 30.02 41.75 53.23
CA GLY A 283 31.17 42.40 52.61
C GLY A 283 31.07 43.91 52.53
N THR A 284 30.30 44.59 53.39
CA THR A 284 30.40 46.05 53.53
C THR A 284 29.91 46.52 54.90
N SER A 285 30.76 47.31 55.55
CA SER A 285 30.50 48.16 56.73
C SER A 285 30.59 47.46 58.09
N TYR A 286 31.72 47.62 58.78
CA TYR A 286 31.82 48.48 59.98
C TYR A 286 33.27 48.45 60.52
N MET A 287 33.99 49.56 60.36
CA MET A 287 35.08 49.94 61.28
C MET A 287 34.46 50.40 62.61
N PRO A 288 35.20 50.28 63.72
CA PRO A 288 35.18 51.36 64.71
C PRO A 288 36.58 51.85 65.08
N PRO A 289 36.67 53.06 65.66
CA PRO A 289 37.91 53.80 65.79
C PRO A 289 38.59 53.66 67.16
N ARG A 290 39.90 53.96 67.13
CA ARG A 290 40.83 54.37 68.20
C ARG A 290 41.14 53.38 69.32
#